data_AF-A0A8T2NXX4-F1
#
_entry.id   AF-A0A8T2NXX4-F1
#
_cell.length_a   1.000
_cell.length_b   1.000
_cell.length_c   1.000
_cell.angle_alpha   90.00
_cell.angle_beta   90.00
_cell.angle_gamma   90.00
#
_symmetry.space_group_name_H-M   'P 1'
#
loop_
_entity.id
_entity.type
_entity.pdbx_description
1 polymer ?
#
loop_
_entity_poly.entity_id
_entity_poly.type
_entity_poly.pdbx_seq_one_letter_code
_entity_poly.pdbx_strand_id
1 'polypeptide(L)'
;MGKLIVVCVIVAAFSAFIGERFVKLRERALADRLLVQNHLPNCRLIKGLECGSEDVSILPNGLAIISTGLKYPGMPSFSDAPGKLYLLDLENERLKPVELRIGQGFDTESFNPHGISVYTDEKGKAKGAGISEPSFSLRYQDSF
;
A
#
# COMPACT_ATOMS: atom_id res chain seq x y z
N MET A 1 29.81 -46.25 -20.21
CA MET A 1 30.13 -45.42 -19.01
C MET A 1 30.07 -43.92 -19.30
N GLY A 2 30.65 -43.39 -20.39
CA GLY A 2 30.65 -41.93 -20.68
C GLY A 2 29.27 -41.25 -20.78
N LYS A 3 28.26 -41.90 -21.37
CA LYS A 3 26.89 -41.33 -21.48
C LYS A 3 26.24 -41.08 -20.11
N LEU A 4 26.45 -41.98 -19.15
CA LEU A 4 25.94 -41.84 -17.79
C LEU A 4 26.61 -40.65 -17.07
N ILE A 5 27.92 -40.51 -17.23
CA ILE A 5 28.68 -39.39 -16.68
C ILE A 5 28.15 -38.05 -17.22
N VAL A 6 27.91 -37.95 -18.53
CA VAL A 6 27.35 -36.75 -19.15
C VAL A 6 25.97 -36.40 -18.57
N VAL A 7 25.08 -37.40 -18.44
CA VAL A 7 23.76 -37.19 -17.84
C VAL A 7 23.89 -36.70 -16.39
N CYS A 8 24.76 -37.30 -15.59
CA CYS A 8 25.00 -36.87 -14.21
C CYS A 8 25.50 -35.42 -14.13
N VAL A 9 26.44 -35.02 -15.00
CA VAL A 9 26.95 -33.64 -15.04
C VAL A 9 25.84 -32.65 -15.40
N ILE A 10 24.98 -32.98 -16.36
CA ILE A 10 23.84 -32.13 -16.75
C ILE A 10 22.87 -31.98 -15.59
N VAL A 11 22.51 -33.08 -14.91
CA VAL A 11 21.62 -33.03 -13.74
C VAL A 11 22.23 -32.18 -12.62
N ALA A 12 23.50 -32.38 -12.30
CA ALA A 12 24.19 -31.60 -11.28
C ALA A 12 24.23 -30.11 -11.61
N ALA A 13 24.55 -29.75 -12.86
CA ALA A 13 24.55 -28.36 -13.31
C ALA A 13 23.16 -27.72 -13.24
N PHE A 14 22.12 -28.47 -13.63
CA PHE A 14 20.74 -27.99 -13.57
C PHE A 14 20.24 -27.82 -12.12
N SER A 15 20.57 -28.77 -11.24
CA SER A 15 20.27 -28.66 -9.81
C SER A 15 20.98 -27.46 -9.16
N ALA A 16 22.26 -27.24 -9.50
CA ALA A 16 23.00 -26.07 -9.02
C ALA A 16 22.37 -24.76 -9.51
N PHE A 17 21.94 -24.69 -10.77
CA PHE A 17 21.23 -23.55 -11.32
C PHE A 17 19.91 -23.28 -10.59
N ILE A 18 19.06 -24.31 -10.41
CA ILE A 18 17.79 -24.15 -9.67
C ILE A 18 18.05 -23.72 -8.23
N GLY A 19 19.02 -24.33 -7.55
CA GLY A 19 19.41 -23.98 -6.19
C GLY A 19 19.83 -22.51 -6.08
N GLU A 20 20.66 -22.02 -7.01
CA GLU A 20 21.07 -20.61 -7.07
C GLU A 20 19.88 -19.67 -7.28
N ARG A 21 18.95 -20.02 -8.18
CA ARG A 21 17.71 -19.23 -8.37
C ARG A 21 16.82 -19.22 -7.14
N PHE A 22 16.70 -20.35 -6.45
CA PHE A 22 15.90 -20.45 -5.23
C PHE A 22 16.47 -19.64 -4.08
N VAL A 23 17.80 -19.69 -3.88
CA VAL A 23 18.49 -18.87 -2.88
C VAL A 23 18.28 -17.38 -3.17
N LYS A 24 18.49 -16.95 -4.42
CA LYS A 24 18.24 -15.56 -4.83
C LYS A 24 16.79 -15.13 -4.65
N LEU A 25 15.84 -16.02 -4.88
CA LEU A 25 14.42 -15.73 -4.65
C LEU A 25 14.13 -15.52 -3.16
N ARG A 26 14.65 -16.38 -2.28
CA ARG A 26 14.50 -16.24 -0.83
C ARG A 26 15.11 -14.95 -0.29
N GLU A 27 16.30 -14.60 -0.78
CA GLU A 27 16.97 -13.34 -0.43
C GLU A 27 16.12 -12.13 -0.83
N ARG A 28 15.61 -12.11 -2.08
CA ARG A 28 14.74 -11.01 -2.56
C ARG A 28 13.41 -10.94 -1.82
N ALA A 29 12.83 -12.09 -1.48
CA ALA A 29 11.57 -12.17 -0.74
C ALA A 29 11.75 -11.91 0.77
N LEU A 30 12.99 -11.75 1.25
CA LEU A 30 13.30 -11.63 2.67
C LEU A 30 12.68 -12.77 3.51
N ALA A 31 12.62 -13.99 2.95
CA ALA A 31 11.85 -15.11 3.50
C ALA A 31 12.31 -15.56 4.89
N ASP A 32 13.58 -15.32 5.23
CA ASP A 32 14.21 -15.70 6.50
C ASP A 32 14.40 -14.50 7.45
N ARG A 33 13.88 -13.32 7.09
CA ARG A 33 14.03 -12.10 7.90
C ARG A 33 13.18 -12.19 9.15
N LEU A 34 13.83 -12.21 10.31
CA LEU A 34 13.17 -12.07 11.61
C LEU A 34 13.08 -10.59 12.01
N LEU A 35 11.94 -10.19 12.57
CA LEU A 35 11.73 -8.85 13.10
C LEU A 35 12.11 -8.82 14.58
N VAL A 36 13.13 -8.03 14.93
CA VAL A 36 13.43 -7.70 16.32
C VAL A 36 12.38 -6.73 16.81
N GLN A 37 11.72 -7.06 17.92
CA GLN A 37 10.66 -6.21 18.47
C GLN A 37 11.26 -4.91 19.04
N ASN A 38 10.90 -3.78 18.43
CA ASN A 38 11.19 -2.45 18.94
C ASN A 38 9.90 -1.78 19.38
N HIS A 39 9.52 -1.96 20.64
CA HIS A 39 8.28 -1.45 21.19
C HIS A 39 8.37 0.05 21.42
N LEU A 40 7.51 0.81 20.75
CA LEU A 40 7.32 2.23 21.03
C LEU A 40 6.27 2.41 22.13
N PRO A 41 6.47 3.35 23.08
CA PRO A 41 5.45 3.66 24.06
C PRO A 41 4.24 4.33 23.39
N ASN A 42 3.06 4.16 23.97
CA ASN A 42 1.81 4.85 23.56
C ASN A 42 1.28 4.54 22.16
N CYS A 43 1.65 3.41 21.55
CA CYS A 43 1.00 2.95 20.32
C CYS A 43 -0.48 2.62 20.55
N ARG A 44 -1.36 3.09 19.66
CA ARG A 44 -2.80 2.82 19.69
C ARG A 44 -3.30 2.53 18.28
N LEU A 45 -4.19 1.56 18.16
CA LEU A 45 -4.87 1.27 16.90
C LEU A 45 -5.91 2.36 16.61
N ILE A 46 -5.88 2.92 15.41
CA ILE A 46 -6.90 3.86 14.92
C ILE A 46 -8.11 3.03 14.50
N LYS A 47 -9.20 3.15 15.25
CA LYS A 47 -10.43 2.39 14.98
C LYS A 47 -11.11 2.90 13.71
N GLY A 48 -11.65 1.97 12.92
CA GLY A 48 -12.40 2.30 11.70
C GLY A 48 -11.58 2.27 10.41
N LEU A 49 -10.29 1.89 10.49
CA LEU A 49 -9.40 1.63 9.34
C LEU A 49 -9.04 0.14 9.29
N GLU A 50 -10.05 -0.74 9.25
CA GLU A 50 -9.85 -2.18 9.45
C GLU A 50 -9.49 -2.93 8.16
N CYS A 51 -9.67 -2.31 6.99
CA CYS A 51 -9.55 -2.95 5.67
C CYS A 51 -8.34 -2.41 4.89
N GLY A 52 -7.17 -2.38 5.52
CA GLY A 52 -5.94 -1.87 4.93
C GLY A 52 -5.77 -0.35 5.02
N SER A 53 -4.52 0.09 5.05
CA SER A 53 -4.10 1.49 5.09
C SER A 53 -2.78 1.60 4.33
N GLU A 54 -2.83 1.34 3.01
CA GLU A 54 -1.64 1.05 2.22
C GLU A 54 -0.73 2.27 2.10
N ASP A 55 -1.31 3.47 1.91
CA ASP A 55 -0.55 4.70 1.85
C ASP A 55 -1.19 5.84 2.65
N VAL A 56 -0.35 6.76 3.10
CA VAL A 56 -0.72 7.93 3.91
C VAL A 56 0.07 9.16 3.48
N SER A 57 -0.64 10.27 3.26
CA SER A 57 -0.05 11.58 2.99
C SER A 57 -0.39 12.54 4.12
N ILE A 58 0.63 13.00 4.86
CA ILE A 58 0.49 13.97 5.95
C ILE A 58 0.78 15.37 5.43
N LEU A 59 -0.13 16.30 5.68
CA LEU A 59 -0.02 17.70 5.29
C LEU A 59 0.65 18.54 6.38
N PRO A 60 1.19 19.73 6.02
CA PRO A 60 1.85 20.62 6.98
C PRO A 60 0.97 21.08 8.15
N ASN A 61 -0.35 21.01 8.02
CA ASN A 61 -1.31 21.40 9.06
C ASN A 61 -1.76 20.23 9.95
N GLY A 62 -1.09 19.08 9.90
CA GLY A 62 -1.42 17.92 10.74
C GLY A 62 -2.57 17.06 10.23
N LEU A 63 -3.18 17.39 9.08
CA LEU A 63 -4.15 16.50 8.43
C LEU A 63 -3.43 15.36 7.69
N ALA A 64 -3.90 14.13 7.88
CA ALA A 64 -3.45 12.96 7.14
C ALA A 64 -4.56 12.43 6.25
N ILE A 65 -4.25 12.17 4.98
CA ILE A 65 -5.12 11.45 4.06
C ILE A 65 -4.61 10.02 3.96
N ILE A 66 -5.51 9.04 4.07
CA ILE A 66 -5.18 7.61 4.12
C ILE A 66 -5.96 6.88 3.04
N SER A 67 -5.28 6.08 2.21
CA SER A 67 -5.92 5.15 1.26
C SER A 67 -6.21 3.81 1.92
N THR A 68 -7.39 3.26 1.66
CA THR A 68 -7.87 2.01 2.28
C THR A 68 -8.60 1.14 1.29
N GLY A 69 -8.66 -0.17 1.56
CA GLY A 69 -9.44 -1.11 0.76
C GLY A 69 -8.80 -1.50 -0.58
N LEU A 70 -7.47 -1.38 -0.72
CA LEU A 70 -6.75 -1.88 -1.88
C LEU A 70 -7.00 -3.38 -2.07
N LYS A 71 -7.41 -3.74 -3.28
CA LYS A 71 -7.48 -5.10 -3.78
C LYS A 71 -6.35 -5.27 -4.81
N TYR A 72 -5.28 -5.94 -4.39
CA TYR A 72 -4.13 -6.24 -5.25
C TYR A 72 -4.05 -7.74 -5.53
N PRO A 73 -3.90 -8.19 -6.79
CA PRO A 73 -3.80 -9.60 -7.12
C PRO A 73 -2.70 -10.32 -6.34
N GLY A 74 -3.03 -11.46 -5.74
CA GLY A 74 -2.09 -12.25 -4.93
C GLY A 74 -1.87 -11.75 -3.50
N MET A 75 -2.53 -10.65 -3.09
CA MET A 75 -2.54 -10.18 -1.70
C MET A 75 -3.89 -10.48 -1.03
N PRO A 76 -3.92 -10.66 0.31
CA PRO A 76 -5.18 -10.81 1.03
C PRO A 76 -6.10 -9.60 0.86
N SER A 77 -7.39 -9.85 0.66
CA SER A 77 -8.45 -8.83 0.74
C SER A 77 -9.28 -9.08 1.99
N PHE A 78 -9.62 -8.00 2.70
CA PHE A 78 -10.38 -8.04 3.95
C PHE A 78 -11.82 -7.51 3.80
N SER A 79 -12.20 -7.04 2.61
CA SER A 79 -13.55 -6.57 2.31
C SER A 79 -13.86 -6.64 0.81
N ASP A 80 -15.13 -6.88 0.49
CA ASP A 80 -15.66 -6.78 -0.88
C ASP A 80 -16.10 -5.36 -1.24
N ALA A 81 -16.21 -4.46 -0.26
CA ALA A 81 -16.56 -3.06 -0.50
C ALA A 81 -15.54 -2.36 -1.41
N PRO A 82 -15.93 -1.29 -2.14
CA PRO A 82 -14.98 -0.40 -2.80
C PRO A 82 -14.01 0.19 -1.78
N GLY A 83 -12.81 0.51 -2.25
CA GLY A 83 -11.83 1.20 -1.42
C GLY A 83 -12.26 2.64 -1.10
N LYS A 84 -11.55 3.27 -0.17
CA LYS A 84 -11.96 4.56 0.41
C LYS A 84 -10.76 5.42 0.75
N LEU A 85 -11.01 6.72 0.84
CA LEU A 85 -10.07 7.70 1.37
C LEU A 85 -10.59 8.22 2.69
N TYR A 86 -9.72 8.31 3.70
CA TYR A 86 -10.04 8.88 5.00
C TYR A 86 -9.18 10.11 5.28
N LEU A 87 -9.79 11.12 5.90
CA LEU A 87 -9.11 12.24 6.52
C LEU A 87 -9.00 11.99 8.01
N LEU A 88 -7.80 12.18 8.56
CA LEU A 88 -7.51 12.07 9.97
C LEU A 88 -6.82 13.36 10.42
N ASP A 89 -7.35 13.98 11.46
CA ASP A 89 -6.67 15.09 12.14
C ASP A 89 -5.75 14.52 13.21
N LEU A 90 -4.44 14.66 13.01
CA LEU A 90 -3.42 14.15 13.93
C LEU A 90 -3.29 15.00 15.20
N GLU A 91 -3.78 16.24 15.19
CA GLU A 91 -3.81 17.10 16.36
C GLU A 91 -5.04 16.85 17.24
N ASN A 92 -6.04 16.12 16.71
CA ASN A 92 -7.22 15.74 17.46
C ASN A 92 -6.95 14.53 18.36
N GLU A 93 -7.10 14.70 19.68
CA GLU A 93 -6.89 13.63 20.67
C GLU A 93 -7.70 12.34 20.40
N ARG A 94 -8.86 12.44 19.75
CA ARG A 94 -9.72 11.28 19.48
C ARG A 94 -9.24 10.45 18.29
N LEU A 95 -8.38 11.00 17.43
CA LEU A 95 -7.87 10.36 16.22
C LEU A 95 -8.97 9.62 15.43
N LYS A 96 -10.09 10.30 15.19
CA LYS A 96 -11.25 9.71 14.51
C LYS A 96 -11.14 9.94 13.00
N PRO A 97 -10.97 8.88 12.19
CA PRO A 97 -10.95 9.02 10.74
C PRO A 97 -12.36 9.39 10.21
N VAL A 98 -12.39 10.26 9.20
CA VAL A 98 -13.60 10.71 8.50
C VAL A 98 -13.47 10.34 7.03
N GLU A 99 -14.44 9.59 6.51
CA GLU A 99 -14.45 9.19 5.10
C GLU A 99 -14.60 10.43 4.20
N LEU A 100 -13.69 10.57 3.24
CA LEU A 100 -13.75 11.61 2.22
C LEU A 100 -14.75 11.21 1.14
N ARG A 101 -15.67 12.11 0.81
CA ARG A 101 -16.63 11.90 -0.27
C ARG A 101 -15.95 12.23 -1.60
N ILE A 102 -15.99 11.26 -2.51
CA ILE A 102 -15.59 11.48 -3.90
C ILE A 102 -16.69 12.30 -4.58
N GLY A 103 -16.27 13.26 -5.41
CA GLY A 103 -17.18 14.13 -6.16
C GLY A 103 -18.14 13.36 -7.07
N GLN A 104 -19.21 14.03 -7.49
CA GLN A 104 -20.12 13.45 -8.49
C GLN A 104 -19.43 13.29 -9.85
N GLY A 105 -19.82 12.26 -10.60
CA GLY A 105 -19.28 11.99 -11.94
C GLY A 105 -18.10 11.03 -11.97
N PHE A 106 -17.67 10.51 -10.82
CA PHE A 106 -16.67 9.44 -10.73
C PHE A 106 -17.36 8.10 -10.42
N ASP A 107 -16.81 7.00 -10.94
CA ASP A 107 -17.23 5.66 -10.58
C ASP A 107 -16.65 5.28 -9.22
N THR A 108 -17.49 5.34 -8.20
CA THR A 108 -17.11 5.00 -6.83
C THR A 108 -17.19 3.51 -6.53
N GLU A 109 -17.88 2.73 -7.36
CA GLU A 109 -18.07 1.29 -7.13
C GLU A 109 -16.84 0.47 -7.51
N SER A 110 -16.07 0.93 -8.51
CA SER A 110 -14.80 0.32 -8.91
C SER A 110 -13.57 0.94 -8.24
N PHE A 111 -13.76 1.90 -7.33
CA PHE A 111 -12.65 2.63 -6.73
C PHE A 111 -11.74 1.72 -5.89
N ASN A 112 -10.43 1.70 -6.21
CA ASN A 112 -9.45 0.77 -5.64
C ASN A 112 -8.10 1.47 -5.33
N PRO A 113 -8.05 2.43 -4.39
CA PRO A 113 -6.88 3.27 -4.14
C PRO A 113 -5.67 2.48 -3.67
N HIS A 114 -4.53 2.80 -4.27
CA HIS A 114 -3.18 2.40 -3.87
C HIS A 114 -2.44 3.64 -3.33
N GLY A 115 -1.21 3.86 -3.80
CA GLY A 115 -0.42 5.04 -3.52
C GLY A 115 -1.15 6.35 -3.84
N ILE A 116 -0.99 7.32 -2.94
CA ILE A 116 -1.56 8.65 -3.00
C ILE A 116 -0.45 9.69 -2.85
N SER A 117 -0.69 10.87 -3.44
CA SER A 117 0.16 12.03 -3.21
C SER A 117 -0.69 13.27 -3.24
N VAL A 118 -0.28 14.26 -2.44
CA VAL A 118 -0.98 15.53 -2.32
C VAL A 118 -0.13 16.62 -2.95
N TYR A 119 -0.75 17.38 -3.85
CA TYR A 119 -0.20 18.63 -4.36
C TYR A 119 -0.93 19.82 -3.75
N THR A 120 -0.14 20.76 -3.21
CA THR A 120 -0.63 22.04 -2.68
C THR A 120 -0.12 23.16 -3.57
N ASP A 121 -1.00 24.07 -4.00
CA ASP A 121 -0.58 25.21 -4.79
C ASP A 121 0.13 26.28 -3.94
N GLU A 122 0.72 27.28 -4.61
CA GLU A 122 1.49 28.36 -3.98
C GLU A 122 0.70 29.16 -2.94
N LYS A 123 -0.64 29.11 -2.97
CA LYS A 123 -1.51 29.79 -2.01
C LYS A 123 -1.86 28.90 -0.81
N GLY A 124 -1.21 27.75 -0.69
CA GLY A 124 -1.56 26.74 0.32
C GLY A 124 -2.89 26.05 0.01
N LYS A 125 -3.49 26.28 -1.17
CA LYS A 125 -4.75 25.66 -1.57
C LYS A 125 -4.41 24.39 -2.34
N ALA A 126 -4.80 23.23 -1.83
CA ALA A 126 -4.79 22.05 -2.67
C ALA A 126 -5.81 22.28 -3.82
N LYS A 127 -5.59 21.75 -5.04
CA LYS A 127 -6.52 21.90 -6.17
C LYS A 127 -6.82 20.58 -6.87
N GLY A 128 -8.07 20.12 -6.80
CA GLY A 128 -8.61 19.01 -7.59
C GLY A 128 -10.14 19.14 -7.76
N ALA A 129 -10.66 18.75 -8.93
CA ALA A 129 -12.07 18.87 -9.27
C ALA A 129 -12.94 17.95 -8.40
N GLY A 130 -14.02 18.51 -7.81
CA GLY A 130 -15.13 17.73 -7.28
C GLY A 130 -15.30 17.64 -5.76
N ILE A 131 -14.57 18.39 -4.93
CA ILE A 131 -14.77 18.34 -3.46
C ILE A 131 -14.86 19.76 -2.88
N SER A 132 -16.00 20.08 -2.25
CA SER A 132 -16.24 21.33 -1.52
C SER A 132 -15.52 21.29 -0.16
N GLU A 133 -14.29 21.83 -0.18
CA GLU A 133 -13.35 22.14 0.94
C GLU A 133 -12.84 20.98 1.81
N PRO A 134 -11.52 20.91 2.14
CA PRO A 134 -10.34 21.44 1.46
C PRO A 134 -10.09 20.67 0.16
N SER A 135 -9.70 21.36 -0.91
CA SER A 135 -9.70 20.81 -2.27
C SER A 135 -8.47 19.93 -2.56
N PHE A 136 -8.33 18.75 -1.96
CA PHE A 136 -7.17 17.89 -2.22
C PHE A 136 -7.10 17.38 -3.67
N SER A 137 -5.94 17.53 -4.32
CA SER A 137 -5.63 16.80 -5.54
C SER A 137 -5.03 15.46 -5.14
N LEU A 138 -5.77 14.39 -5.33
CA LEU A 138 -5.22 13.04 -5.25
C LEU A 138 -4.99 12.59 -6.68
N ARG A 139 -3.73 12.51 -7.09
CA ARG A 139 -3.40 11.78 -8.31
C ARG A 139 -3.44 10.30 -7.98
N TYR A 140 -4.52 9.65 -8.38
CA TYR A 140 -4.59 8.19 -8.43
C TYR A 140 -3.65 7.73 -9.55
N GLN A 141 -2.62 6.96 -9.21
CA GLN A 141 -1.84 6.25 -10.21
C GLN A 141 -2.54 4.93 -10.50
N ASP A 142 -3.21 4.84 -11.66
CA ASP A 142 -3.55 3.56 -12.27
C ASP A 142 -2.23 2.81 -12.51
N SER A 143 -1.91 1.86 -11.63
CA SER A 143 -0.83 0.92 -11.84
C SER A 143 -1.42 -0.27 -12.59
N PHE A 144 -1.11 -0.36 -13.89
CA PHE A 144 -1.44 -1.49 -14.76
C PHE A 144 -0.86 -2.81 -14.26
#